data_AF-A0A3D3P3R2-F1
#
_entry.id   AF-A0A3D3P3R2-F1
#
_cell.length_a   1.000
_cell.length_b   1.000
_cell.length_c   1.000
_cell.angle_alpha   90.00
_cell.angle_beta   90.00
_cell.angle_gamma   90.00
#
_symmetry.space_group_name_H-M   'P 1'
#
loop_
_entity.id
_entity.type
_entity.pdbx_description
1 polymer ?
#
loop_
_entity_poly.entity_id
_entity_poly.type
_entity_poly.pdbx_seq_one_letter_code
_entity_poly.pdbx_strand_id
1 'polypeptide(L)'
;VFTITDNRIVRRLEEAQARGVKIRIISDNDKSLDSGSDLTYLSKSGIDCRLDRTDAHMHHKFAISDQDLLLTGSYNWTRAAAAENDENIVITNNPQLVRSFIEKFEKMWSQLD
;
A
#
# COMPACT_ATOMS: atom_id res chain seq x y z
N VAL A 1 1.26 -0.58 2.61
CA VAL A 1 0.16 0.05 3.39
C VAL A 1 -0.33 -0.95 4.42
N PHE A 2 -0.67 -0.50 5.63
CA PHE A 2 -1.02 -1.38 6.75
C PHE A 2 -2.28 -2.24 6.53
N THR A 3 -3.36 -1.66 5.98
CA THR A 3 -4.58 -2.41 5.65
C THR A 3 -5.27 -1.84 4.41
N ILE A 4 -5.92 -2.72 3.63
CA ILE A 4 -6.64 -2.42 2.39
C ILE A 4 -7.98 -3.17 2.42
N THR A 5 -9.09 -2.42 2.44
CA THR A 5 -10.47 -2.94 2.42
C THR A 5 -11.45 -2.05 1.64
N ASP A 6 -10.99 -0.97 1.01
CA ASP A 6 -11.82 -0.12 0.18
C ASP A 6 -11.84 -0.58 -1.28
N ASN A 7 -12.95 -1.21 -1.69
CA ASN A 7 -13.19 -1.67 -3.07
C ASN A 7 -12.96 -0.59 -4.15
N ARG A 8 -13.12 0.69 -3.82
CA ARG A 8 -12.86 1.79 -4.76
C ARG A 8 -11.37 1.92 -5.06
N ILE A 9 -10.52 1.73 -4.05
CA ILE A 9 -9.07 1.75 -4.20
C ILE A 9 -8.61 0.49 -4.94
N VAL A 10 -9.12 -0.69 -4.56
CA VAL A 10 -8.85 -1.96 -5.24
C VAL A 10 -9.13 -1.87 -6.73
N ARG A 11 -10.32 -1.38 -7.12
CA ARG A 11 -10.69 -1.20 -8.52
C ARG A 11 -9.70 -0.31 -9.28
N ARG A 12 -9.20 0.76 -8.65
CA ARG A 12 -8.23 1.67 -9.29
C ARG A 12 -6.87 1.02 -9.49
N LEU A 13 -6.46 0.11 -8.60
CA LEU A 13 -5.26 -0.71 -8.78
C LEU A 13 -5.43 -1.69 -9.95
N GLU A 14 -6.57 -2.37 -10.04
CA GLU A 14 -6.87 -3.28 -11.15
C GLU A 14 -6.92 -2.54 -12.50
N GLU A 15 -7.58 -1.38 -12.55
CA GLU A 15 -7.60 -0.53 -13.74
C GLU A 15 -6.18 -0.09 -14.15
N ALA A 16 -5.30 0.19 -13.19
CA ALA A 16 -3.90 0.53 -13.46
C ALA A 16 -3.11 -0.69 -13.98
N GLN A 17 -3.28 -1.85 -13.37
CA GLN A 17 -2.68 -3.11 -13.83
C GLN A 17 -3.13 -3.45 -15.26
N ALA A 18 -4.42 -3.26 -15.58
CA ALA A 18 -4.96 -3.48 -16.93
C ALA A 18 -4.35 -2.53 -17.99
N ARG A 19 -3.86 -1.36 -17.57
CA ARG A 19 -3.08 -0.45 -18.44
C ARG A 19 -1.60 -0.83 -18.55
N GLY A 20 -1.17 -1.93 -17.92
CA GLY A 20 0.21 -2.38 -17.91
C GLY A 20 1.10 -1.71 -16.85
N VAL A 21 0.50 -0.98 -15.89
CA VAL A 21 1.26 -0.40 -14.78
C VAL A 21 1.74 -1.51 -13.87
N LYS A 22 3.05 -1.52 -13.57
CA LYS A 22 3.62 -2.46 -12.59
C LYS A 22 3.28 -2.00 -11.17
N ILE A 23 2.60 -2.86 -10.41
CA ILE A 23 2.16 -2.56 -9.04
C ILE A 23 2.81 -3.55 -8.09
N ARG A 24 3.37 -3.04 -6.99
CA ARG A 24 3.94 -3.81 -5.88
C ARG A 24 3.34 -3.33 -4.57
N ILE A 25 2.86 -4.26 -3.74
CA ILE A 25 2.18 -3.95 -2.48
C ILE A 25 2.82 -4.72 -1.32
N ILE A 26 3.17 -4.02 -0.25
CA ILE A 26 3.49 -4.64 1.04
C ILE A 26 2.35 -4.35 2.00
N SER A 27 1.89 -5.36 2.73
CA SER A 27 0.89 -5.24 3.79
C SER A 27 1.27 -6.06 5.03
N ASP A 28 0.64 -5.75 6.16
CA ASP A 28 0.81 -6.43 7.44
C ASP A 28 0.11 -7.80 7.47
N ASN A 29 0.71 -8.81 8.13
CA ASN A 29 0.18 -10.17 8.30
C ASN A 29 -1.11 -10.21 9.12
N ASP A 30 -1.15 -9.58 10.29
CA ASP A 30 -2.29 -9.66 11.20
C ASP A 30 -3.53 -8.99 10.60
N LYS A 31 -3.33 -7.90 9.85
CA LYS A 31 -4.40 -7.23 9.08
C LYS A 31 -4.77 -7.90 7.76
N SER A 32 -3.95 -8.83 7.26
CA SER A 32 -4.30 -9.63 6.09
C SER A 32 -5.20 -10.82 6.40
N LEU A 33 -5.24 -11.24 7.68
CA LEU A 33 -6.05 -12.34 8.18
C LEU A 33 -7.43 -11.89 8.71
N ASP A 34 -7.63 -10.59 8.90
CA ASP A 34 -8.95 -10.01 9.20
C ASP A 34 -9.93 -10.35 8.05
N SER A 35 -11.14 -10.79 8.40
CA SER A 35 -12.19 -11.11 7.44
C SER A 35 -12.49 -9.89 6.56
N GLY A 36 -12.14 -9.97 5.26
CA GLY A 36 -12.34 -8.88 4.30
C GLY A 36 -11.08 -8.15 3.84
N SER A 37 -9.86 -8.62 4.17
CA SER A 37 -8.64 -8.09 3.56
C SER A 37 -8.58 -8.38 2.06
N ASP A 38 -8.43 -7.33 1.25
CA ASP A 38 -8.36 -7.45 -0.20
C ASP A 38 -6.99 -7.91 -0.71
N LEU A 39 -5.99 -8.10 0.18
CA LEU A 39 -4.63 -8.42 -0.27
C LEU A 39 -4.54 -9.80 -0.95
N THR A 40 -5.24 -10.80 -0.40
CA THR A 40 -5.31 -12.14 -1.01
C THR A 40 -5.98 -12.08 -2.38
N TYR A 41 -7.01 -11.24 -2.51
CA TYR A 41 -7.69 -11.02 -3.78
C TYR A 41 -6.77 -10.33 -4.80
N LEU A 42 -6.11 -9.23 -4.43
CA LEU A 42 -5.16 -8.50 -5.28
C LEU A 42 -4.01 -9.40 -5.76
N SER A 43 -3.48 -10.24 -4.86
CA SER A 43 -2.45 -11.22 -5.21
C SER A 43 -2.93 -12.23 -6.25
N LYS A 44 -4.16 -12.76 -6.09
CA LYS A 44 -4.78 -13.68 -7.07
C LYS A 44 -5.08 -13.00 -8.41
N SER A 45 -5.34 -11.70 -8.42
CA SER A 45 -5.50 -10.90 -9.63
C SER A 45 -4.17 -10.59 -10.35
N GLY A 46 -3.05 -11.07 -9.83
CA GLY A 46 -1.73 -10.95 -10.46
C GLY A 46 -0.97 -9.68 -10.10
N ILE A 47 -1.37 -8.97 -9.04
CA ILE A 47 -0.57 -7.88 -8.46
C ILE A 47 0.48 -8.51 -7.53
N ASP A 48 1.73 -8.06 -7.65
CA ASP A 48 2.80 -8.50 -6.76
C ASP A 48 2.53 -7.98 -5.34
N CYS A 49 2.13 -8.88 -4.45
CA CYS A 49 1.84 -8.58 -3.06
C CYS A 49 2.79 -9.37 -2.14
N ARG A 50 3.37 -8.69 -1.16
CA ARG A 50 4.19 -9.28 -0.09
C ARG A 50 3.59 -8.97 1.27
N LEU A 51 3.74 -9.93 2.18
CA LEU A 51 3.28 -9.82 3.56
C LEU A 51 4.48 -9.68 4.48
N ASP A 52 4.45 -8.67 5.35
CA ASP A 52 5.32 -8.66 6.51
C ASP A 52 4.81 -9.71 7.50
N ARG A 53 5.59 -10.79 7.68
CA ARG A 53 5.25 -11.93 8.53
C ARG A 53 5.96 -11.89 9.89
N THR A 54 6.57 -10.76 10.23
CA THR A 54 7.23 -10.61 11.54
C THR A 54 6.21 -10.38 12.66
N ASP A 55 6.64 -10.52 13.91
CA ASP A 55 5.81 -10.21 15.09
C ASP A 55 5.58 -8.68 15.26
N ALA A 56 6.31 -7.86 14.49
CA ALA A 56 6.19 -6.41 14.51
C ALA A 56 5.31 -5.95 13.35
N HIS A 57 4.44 -4.95 13.60
CA HIS A 57 3.52 -4.50 12.57
C HIS A 57 4.17 -3.63 11.48
N MET A 58 3.84 -3.91 10.22
CA MET A 58 4.13 -3.02 9.09
C MET A 58 3.12 -1.88 9.04
N HIS A 59 3.24 -0.91 9.94
CA HIS A 59 2.22 0.12 10.15
C HIS A 59 2.28 1.31 9.16
N HIS A 60 3.12 1.25 8.12
CA HIS A 60 3.26 2.33 7.15
C HIS A 60 2.01 2.50 6.27
N LYS A 61 1.65 3.77 6.00
CA LYS A 61 0.63 4.12 5.00
C LYS A 61 1.21 5.14 4.00
N PHE A 62 1.88 4.61 2.98
CA PHE A 62 2.38 5.42 1.88
C PHE A 62 2.27 4.67 0.55
N ALA A 63 2.34 5.42 -0.56
CA ALA A 63 2.48 4.91 -1.91
C ALA A 63 3.40 5.82 -2.72
N ILE A 64 4.09 5.24 -3.69
CA ILE A 64 5.00 5.95 -4.60
C ILE A 64 4.54 5.67 -6.03
N SER A 65 4.36 6.73 -6.83
CA SER A 65 4.08 6.63 -8.27
C SER A 65 5.27 7.12 -9.07
N ASP A 66 5.62 6.38 -10.12
CA ASP A 66 6.61 6.76 -11.14
C ASP A 66 7.98 7.20 -10.61
N GLN A 67 8.30 6.81 -9.37
CA GLN A 67 9.49 7.25 -8.64
C GLN A 67 9.61 8.77 -8.46
N ASP A 68 8.50 9.52 -8.60
CA ASP A 68 8.49 10.99 -8.56
C ASP A 68 7.43 11.55 -7.61
N LEU A 69 6.37 10.79 -7.31
CA LEU A 69 5.30 11.25 -6.43
C LEU A 69 5.16 10.34 -5.22
N LEU A 70 5.22 10.94 -4.03
CA LEU A 70 4.97 10.28 -2.75
C LEU A 70 3.62 10.72 -2.18
N LEU A 71 2.81 9.74 -1.81
CA LEU A 71 1.64 9.91 -0.94
C LEU A 71 1.94 9.25 0.41
N THR A 72 1.73 9.95 1.52
CA THR A 72 1.97 9.41 2.88
C THR A 72 1.07 10.08 3.91
N GLY A 73 0.83 9.43 5.06
CA GLY A 73 0.04 10.00 6.14
C GLY A 73 -0.44 8.95 7.14
N SER A 74 -1.52 9.28 7.85
CA SER A 74 -2.20 8.35 8.76
C SER A 74 -3.18 7.42 8.04
N TYR A 75 -3.61 7.81 6.83
CA TYR A 75 -4.71 7.21 6.09
C TYR A 75 -4.48 5.73 5.71
N ASN A 76 -5.21 4.84 6.37
CA ASN A 76 -5.34 3.43 5.93
C ASN A 76 -6.26 3.32 4.71
N TRP A 77 -6.09 2.32 3.85
CA TRP A 77 -6.89 2.18 2.63
C TRP A 77 -8.22 1.47 2.90
N THR A 78 -9.02 2.04 3.81
CA THR A 78 -10.31 1.50 4.25
C THR A 78 -11.43 2.50 4.02
N ARG A 79 -12.68 2.01 3.96
CA ARG A 79 -13.85 2.88 3.80
C ARG A 79 -14.06 3.83 4.99
N ALA A 80 -13.77 3.37 6.21
CA ALA A 80 -13.87 4.19 7.42
C ALA A 80 -12.86 5.34 7.41
N ALA A 81 -11.60 5.08 7.01
CA ALA A 81 -10.60 6.13 6.82
C ALA A 81 -11.05 7.19 5.80
N ALA A 82 -11.81 6.78 4.78
CA ALA A 82 -12.31 7.65 3.73
C ALA A 82 -13.51 8.53 4.13
N ALA A 83 -14.35 8.06 5.05
CA ALA A 83 -15.69 8.61 5.26
C ALA A 83 -15.97 9.06 6.70
N GLU A 84 -15.25 8.52 7.68
CA GLU A 84 -15.60 8.63 9.10
C GLU A 84 -14.43 9.11 9.96
N ASN A 85 -13.20 8.62 9.69
CA ASN A 85 -12.05 8.98 10.52
C ASN A 85 -11.46 10.34 10.13
N ASP A 86 -10.96 11.06 11.14
CA ASP A 86 -10.06 12.18 10.93
C ASP A 86 -8.66 11.65 10.57
N GLU A 87 -8.30 11.78 9.30
CA GLU A 87 -7.05 11.27 8.73
C GLU A 87 -6.34 12.39 7.96
N ASN A 88 -5.01 12.29 7.83
CA ASN A 88 -4.24 13.20 6.99
C ASN A 88 -3.59 12.46 5.81
N ILE A 89 -3.45 13.19 4.70
CA ILE A 89 -2.68 12.77 3.53
C ILE A 89 -1.76 13.93 3.14
N VAL A 90 -0.49 13.62 2.93
CA VAL A 90 0.49 14.51 2.31
C VAL A 90 0.84 13.92 0.95
N ILE A 91 0.77 14.76 -0.08
CA ILE A 91 1.21 14.43 -1.44
C ILE A 91 2.36 15.37 -1.77
N THR A 92 3.51 14.81 -2.16
CA THR A 92 4.70 15.60 -2.46
C THR A 92 5.53 14.95 -3.55
N ASN A 93 6.17 15.78 -4.37
CA ASN A 93 7.20 15.41 -5.32
C ASN A 93 8.59 15.90 -4.87
N ASN A 94 8.78 16.17 -3.58
CA ASN A 94 10.09 16.54 -3.06
C ASN A 94 11.06 15.37 -3.28
N PRO A 95 12.14 15.55 -4.06
CA PRO A 95 12.98 14.44 -4.51
C PRO A 95 13.72 13.75 -3.36
N GLN A 96 14.02 14.47 -2.28
CA GLN A 96 14.69 13.89 -1.10
C GLN A 96 13.76 12.96 -0.33
N LEU A 97 12.49 13.37 -0.15
CA LEU A 97 11.49 12.55 0.52
C LEU A 97 11.13 11.33 -0.34
N VAL A 98 10.86 11.53 -1.64
CA VAL A 98 10.54 10.44 -2.56
C VAL A 98 11.63 9.38 -2.55
N ARG A 99 12.91 9.78 -2.67
CA ARG A 99 14.04 8.87 -2.62
C ARG A 99 14.11 8.08 -1.31
N SER A 100 13.97 8.75 -0.17
CA SER A 100 14.02 8.09 1.15
C SER A 100 12.91 7.04 1.30
N PHE A 101 11.71 7.31 0.81
CA PHE A 101 10.59 6.35 0.85
C PHE A 101 10.77 5.21 -0.15
N ILE A 102 11.35 5.45 -1.33
CA ILE A 102 11.73 4.39 -2.28
C ILE A 102 12.74 3.44 -1.62
N GLU A 103 13.82 3.96 -1.05
CA GLU A 103 14.85 3.16 -0.38
C GLU A 103 14.26 2.31 0.75
N LYS A 104 13.36 2.91 1.56
CA LYS A 104 12.65 2.19 2.62
C LYS A 104 11.76 1.09 2.04
N PHE A 105 11.01 1.37 0.98
CA PHE A 105 10.15 0.39 0.31
C PHE A 105 10.98 -0.77 -0.25
N GLU A 106 12.03 -0.50 -1.03
CA GLU A 106 12.87 -1.53 -1.62
C GLU A 106 13.58 -2.39 -0.57
N LYS A 107 14.04 -1.77 0.52
CA LYS A 107 14.63 -2.52 1.64
C LYS A 107 13.62 -3.51 2.23
N MET A 108 12.41 -3.06 2.54
CA MET A 108 11.35 -3.95 3.03
C MET A 108 11.00 -5.01 1.98
N TRP A 109 10.85 -4.61 0.72
CA TRP A 109 10.52 -5.50 -0.38
C TRP A 109 11.53 -6.64 -0.48
N SER A 110 12.83 -6.36 -0.49
CA SER A 110 13.89 -7.38 -0.60
C SER A 110 13.97 -8.36 0.58
N GLN A 111 13.41 -8.00 1.73
CA GLN A 111 13.44 -8.80 2.95
C GLN A 111 12.22 -9.73 3.09
N LEU A 112 11.21 -9.52 2.25
CA LEU A 112 9.97 -10.26 2.23
C LEU A 112 9.93 -11.09 0.94
N ASP A 113 9.53 -12.35 1.02
CA ASP A 113 9.45 -13.25 -0.14
C ASP A 113 8.10 -13.15 -0.87
#